data_AF-A0A7W6EDD8-F1
#
_entry.id   AF-A0A7W6EDD8-F1
#
_cell.length_a   1.000
_cell.length_b   1.000
_cell.length_c   1.000
_cell.angle_alpha   90.00
_cell.angle_beta   90.00
_cell.angle_gamma   90.00
#
_symmetry.space_group_name_H-M   'P 1'
#
loop_
_entity.id
_entity.type
_entity.pdbx_description
1 polymer ?
#
loop_
_entity_poly.entity_id
_entity_poly.type
_entity_poly.pdbx_seq_one_letter_code
_entity_poly.pdbx_strand_id
1 'polypeptide(L)'
;MDTIANRHAELLEQSQAHFAADMLAKGFYAAEDGGFKGCSVGCHLHHIFADKTADEIEGLDGKHRIVADYYGYPEWLALLQDTMFEGLPQPDNMRWHVQLAEVIASRNGDIDWQQTLHRVHLGILRLSYVTAGSAAEAVKTVMDLHERAAGGEAIEEKAWSAAWSAAESAAESAARSAAESAARSAAWSAAESAARSAARSAAESAAESAAWSAAWSAADSAAESAAESAARSAARSAAWSAAWSAAWSAAESAAWSAAWSAAESAAWSAAWSAAYLDLRDAILDAISTKAMA
;
A
#
# COMPACT_ATOMS: atom_id res chain seq x y z
N MET A 1 -44.43 6.63 -6.95
CA MET A 1 -43.79 7.36 -5.84
C MET A 1 -42.31 7.03 -5.92
N ASP A 2 -41.46 8.06 -5.99
CA ASP A 2 -40.02 7.89 -5.91
C ASP A 2 -39.66 7.41 -4.51
N THR A 3 -39.16 6.18 -4.41
CA THR A 3 -38.82 5.55 -3.13
C THR A 3 -37.34 5.20 -3.15
N ILE A 4 -36.71 5.16 -1.98
CA ILE A 4 -35.31 4.73 -1.84
C ILE A 4 -35.08 3.36 -2.48
N ALA A 5 -36.04 2.44 -2.34
CA ALA A 5 -35.97 1.13 -3.00
C ALA A 5 -35.91 1.22 -4.53
N ASN A 6 -36.69 2.11 -5.15
CA ASN A 6 -36.64 2.33 -6.59
C ASN A 6 -35.29 2.93 -7.03
N ARG A 7 -34.75 3.87 -6.27
CA ARG A 7 -33.43 4.47 -6.54
C ARG A 7 -32.31 3.45 -6.39
N HIS A 8 -32.37 2.56 -5.41
CA HIS A 8 -31.41 1.46 -5.26
C HIS A 8 -31.53 0.44 -6.40
N ALA A 9 -32.74 0.17 -6.90
CA ALA A 9 -32.93 -0.65 -8.09
C ALA A 9 -32.35 0.00 -9.36
N GLU A 10 -32.56 1.32 -9.53
CA GLU A 10 -31.95 2.09 -10.61
C GLU A 10 -30.42 2.08 -10.52
N LEU A 11 -29.84 2.26 -9.32
CA LEU A 11 -28.40 2.15 -9.09
C LEU A 11 -27.85 0.84 -9.67
N LEU A 12 -28.50 -0.29 -9.38
CA LEU A 12 -28.11 -1.60 -9.89
C LEU A 12 -28.23 -1.68 -11.42
N GLU A 13 -29.36 -1.25 -11.98
CA GLU A 13 -29.57 -1.26 -13.43
C GLU A 13 -28.47 -0.46 -14.15
N GLN A 14 -28.17 0.76 -13.66
CA GLN A 14 -27.15 1.60 -14.27
C GLN A 14 -25.74 1.05 -14.06
N SER A 15 -25.42 0.51 -12.88
CA SER A 15 -24.12 -0.15 -12.67
C SER A 15 -23.90 -1.30 -13.64
N GLN A 16 -24.92 -2.11 -13.91
CA GLN A 16 -24.86 -3.19 -14.90
C GLN A 16 -24.69 -2.64 -16.32
N ALA A 17 -25.39 -1.55 -16.66
CA ALA A 17 -25.29 -0.91 -17.96
C ALA A 17 -23.88 -0.33 -18.20
N HIS A 18 -23.30 0.40 -17.24
CA HIS A 18 -21.94 0.94 -17.32
C HIS A 18 -20.90 -0.16 -17.51
N PHE A 19 -21.02 -1.27 -16.76
CA PHE A 19 -20.13 -2.41 -16.88
C PHE A 19 -20.25 -3.09 -18.24
N ALA A 20 -21.48 -3.30 -18.74
CA ALA A 20 -21.72 -3.91 -20.05
C ALA A 20 -21.25 -3.04 -21.22
N ALA A 21 -21.31 -1.72 -21.05
CA ALA A 21 -20.85 -0.73 -22.03
C ALA A 21 -19.34 -0.44 -21.97
N ASP A 22 -18.58 -1.13 -21.10
CA ASP A 22 -17.16 -0.88 -20.87
C ASP A 22 -16.89 0.60 -20.52
N MET A 23 -17.71 1.25 -19.70
CA MET A 23 -17.52 2.68 -19.37
C MET A 23 -16.52 2.92 -18.24
N LEU A 24 -16.12 1.87 -17.51
CA LEU A 24 -15.38 1.99 -16.27
C LEU A 24 -13.86 2.09 -16.49
N ALA A 25 -13.22 3.10 -15.92
CA ALA A 25 -11.78 3.34 -15.98
C ALA A 25 -11.26 4.01 -14.71
N LYS A 26 -9.99 3.75 -14.35
CA LYS A 26 -9.35 4.27 -13.14
C LYS A 26 -8.63 5.61 -13.37
N GLY A 27 -8.51 6.38 -12.29
CA GLY A 27 -7.60 7.53 -12.20
C GLY A 27 -8.21 8.87 -12.59
N PHE A 28 -9.50 8.89 -12.96
CA PHE A 28 -10.25 10.10 -13.31
C PHE A 28 -11.75 9.85 -13.10
N TYR A 29 -12.54 10.92 -12.91
CA TYR A 29 -13.99 10.78 -12.83
C TYR A 29 -14.59 10.67 -14.22
N ALA A 30 -14.13 11.45 -15.17
CA ALA A 30 -14.66 11.44 -16.52
C ALA A 30 -13.58 11.79 -17.56
N ALA A 31 -13.56 11.04 -18.65
CA ALA A 31 -12.75 11.30 -19.83
C ALA A 31 -13.48 10.85 -21.10
N GLU A 32 -13.11 11.45 -22.23
CA GLU A 32 -13.53 10.98 -23.55
C GLU A 32 -12.39 10.16 -24.19
N ASP A 33 -12.64 8.87 -24.44
CA ASP A 33 -11.74 7.98 -25.18
C ASP A 33 -12.55 7.01 -26.06
N GLY A 34 -12.88 7.44 -27.28
CA GLY A 34 -13.78 6.70 -28.18
C GLY A 34 -15.22 6.55 -27.66
N GLY A 35 -15.53 7.22 -26.55
CA GLY A 35 -16.77 7.15 -25.77
C GLY A 35 -16.52 7.68 -24.35
N PHE A 36 -17.56 7.79 -23.52
CA PHE A 36 -17.38 8.16 -22.12
C PHE A 36 -16.64 7.03 -21.37
N LYS A 37 -15.59 7.42 -20.64
CA LYS A 37 -14.91 6.58 -19.64
C LYS A 37 -14.91 7.31 -18.31
N GLY A 38 -15.02 6.59 -17.20
CA GLY A 38 -14.96 7.21 -15.87
C GLY A 38 -14.81 6.20 -14.74
N CYS A 39 -14.43 6.69 -13.56
CA CYS A 39 -14.47 5.86 -12.36
C CYS A 39 -15.92 5.47 -12.02
N SER A 40 -16.07 4.63 -11.00
CA SER A 40 -17.38 4.20 -10.49
C SER A 40 -18.34 5.37 -10.23
N VAL A 41 -17.88 6.42 -9.54
CA VAL A 41 -18.69 7.62 -9.25
C VAL A 41 -18.94 8.45 -10.50
N GLY A 42 -17.92 8.55 -11.36
CA GLY A 42 -17.97 9.26 -12.63
C GLY A 42 -19.02 8.74 -13.61
N CYS A 43 -19.11 7.41 -13.78
CA CYS A 43 -20.15 6.80 -14.61
C CYS A 43 -21.55 7.13 -14.10
N HIS A 44 -21.76 7.10 -12.78
CA HIS A 44 -23.03 7.50 -12.20
C HIS A 44 -23.34 8.99 -12.42
N LEU A 45 -22.35 9.87 -12.33
CA LEU A 45 -22.54 11.29 -12.66
C LEU A 45 -22.91 11.50 -14.13
N HIS A 46 -22.33 10.72 -15.03
CA HIS A 46 -22.67 10.76 -16.45
C HIS A 46 -24.12 10.33 -16.70
N HIS A 47 -24.62 9.32 -15.98
CA HIS A 47 -26.04 8.96 -16.01
C HIS A 47 -26.93 10.09 -15.47
N ILE A 48 -26.59 10.64 -14.30
CA ILE A 48 -27.37 11.71 -13.64
C ILE A 48 -27.42 12.98 -14.50
N PHE A 49 -26.32 13.31 -15.17
CA PHE A 49 -26.17 14.48 -16.02
C PHE A 49 -25.86 14.07 -17.46
N ALA A 50 -26.80 13.36 -18.10
CA ALA A 50 -26.65 12.84 -19.45
C ALA A 50 -26.41 13.92 -20.53
N ASP A 51 -26.65 15.19 -20.22
CA ASP A 51 -26.41 16.34 -21.10
C ASP A 51 -25.02 16.98 -20.93
N LYS A 52 -24.24 16.59 -19.91
CA LYS A 52 -22.91 17.14 -19.63
C LYS A 52 -21.81 16.40 -20.38
N THR A 53 -20.79 17.14 -20.79
CA THR A 53 -19.55 16.56 -21.33
C THR A 53 -18.72 15.92 -20.21
N ALA A 54 -17.73 15.10 -20.58
CA ALA A 54 -16.80 14.52 -19.62
C ALA A 54 -16.05 15.60 -18.82
N ASP A 55 -15.57 16.65 -19.48
CA ASP A 55 -14.87 17.77 -18.82
C ASP A 55 -15.78 18.52 -17.82
N GLU A 56 -17.06 18.70 -18.16
CA GLU A 56 -18.03 19.32 -17.25
C GLU A 56 -18.29 18.44 -16.02
N ILE A 57 -18.35 17.11 -16.20
CA ILE A 57 -18.49 16.15 -15.10
C ILE A 57 -17.22 16.14 -14.22
N GLU A 58 -16.04 16.09 -14.84
CA GLU A 58 -14.75 16.14 -14.15
C GLU A 58 -14.60 17.43 -13.32
N GLY A 59 -15.17 18.54 -13.79
CA GLY A 59 -15.17 19.83 -13.11
C GLY A 59 -16.20 20.01 -11.99
N LEU A 60 -17.10 19.04 -11.74
CA LEU A 60 -18.15 19.19 -10.71
C LEU A 60 -17.59 19.23 -9.28
N ASP A 61 -18.13 20.11 -8.45
CA ASP A 61 -17.89 20.09 -7.00
C ASP A 61 -18.83 19.10 -6.30
N GLY A 62 -18.33 18.41 -5.26
CA GLY A 62 -19.17 17.53 -4.44
C GLY A 62 -19.70 16.29 -5.16
N LYS A 63 -18.94 15.76 -6.11
CA LYS A 63 -19.24 14.57 -6.94
C LYS A 63 -19.83 13.41 -6.15
N HIS A 64 -19.16 12.98 -5.07
CA HIS A 64 -19.60 11.87 -4.24
C HIS A 64 -20.95 12.15 -3.56
N ARG A 65 -21.13 13.35 -3.01
CA ARG A 65 -22.40 13.79 -2.41
C ARG A 65 -23.55 13.79 -3.42
N ILE A 66 -23.32 14.27 -4.65
CA ILE A 66 -24.35 14.29 -5.69
C ILE A 66 -24.86 12.87 -5.97
N VAL A 67 -23.94 11.93 -6.19
CA VAL A 67 -24.30 10.53 -6.44
C VAL A 67 -25.01 9.91 -5.23
N ALA A 68 -24.49 10.15 -4.02
CA ALA A 68 -25.06 9.69 -2.77
C ALA A 68 -26.51 10.19 -2.57
N ASP A 69 -26.75 11.50 -2.75
CA ASP A 69 -28.07 12.12 -2.62
C ASP A 69 -29.06 11.61 -3.69
N TYR A 70 -28.58 11.40 -4.92
CA TYR A 70 -29.39 10.89 -6.02
C TYR A 70 -29.90 9.47 -5.72
N TYR A 71 -28.99 8.54 -5.42
CA TYR A 71 -29.34 7.14 -5.18
C TYR A 71 -29.84 6.84 -3.76
N GLY A 72 -29.71 7.78 -2.82
CA GLY A 72 -30.26 7.62 -1.48
C GLY A 72 -29.39 6.73 -0.57
N TYR A 73 -28.09 6.97 -0.56
CA TYR A 73 -27.13 6.38 0.37
C TYR A 73 -26.17 7.48 0.88
N PRO A 74 -25.41 7.29 1.98
CA PRO A 74 -24.62 8.36 2.57
C PRO A 74 -23.34 8.66 1.78
N GLU A 75 -22.86 9.91 1.83
CA GLU A 75 -21.65 10.35 1.12
C GLU A 75 -20.40 9.52 1.45
N TRP A 76 -20.24 9.07 2.70
CA TRP A 76 -19.12 8.20 3.08
C TRP A 76 -19.07 6.91 2.26
N LEU A 77 -20.23 6.40 1.83
CA LEU A 77 -20.30 5.19 1.01
C LEU A 77 -19.91 5.49 -0.44
N ALA A 78 -20.25 6.66 -0.98
CA ALA A 78 -19.78 7.09 -2.30
C ALA A 78 -18.25 7.25 -2.32
N LEU A 79 -17.67 7.83 -1.25
CA LEU A 79 -16.22 7.92 -1.09
C LEU A 79 -15.56 6.54 -0.98
N LEU A 80 -16.17 5.63 -0.21
CA LEU A 80 -15.69 4.26 -0.08
C LEU A 80 -15.78 3.48 -1.40
N GLN A 81 -16.89 3.63 -2.12
CA GLN A 81 -17.10 3.06 -3.46
C GLN A 81 -15.96 3.41 -4.40
N ASP A 82 -15.60 4.69 -4.45
CA ASP A 82 -14.55 5.19 -5.33
C ASP A 82 -13.16 4.74 -4.86
N THR A 83 -12.90 4.81 -3.55
CA THR A 83 -11.63 4.33 -2.95
C THR A 83 -11.39 2.85 -3.25
N MET A 84 -12.42 2.01 -3.10
CA MET A 84 -12.33 0.59 -3.41
C MET A 84 -12.18 0.35 -4.91
N PHE A 85 -12.89 1.10 -5.75
CA PHE A 85 -12.74 1.01 -7.20
C PHE A 85 -11.31 1.34 -7.64
N GLU A 86 -10.72 2.39 -7.11
CA GLU A 86 -9.34 2.79 -7.44
C GLU A 86 -8.30 1.82 -6.89
N GLY A 87 -8.53 1.23 -5.72
CA GLY A 87 -7.55 0.35 -5.08
C GLY A 87 -7.62 -1.13 -5.46
N LEU A 88 -8.80 -1.68 -5.80
CA LEU A 88 -8.97 -3.09 -6.16
C LEU A 88 -8.19 -3.46 -7.43
N PRO A 89 -7.57 -4.65 -7.52
CA PRO A 89 -6.94 -5.09 -8.76
C PRO A 89 -7.97 -5.26 -9.88
N GLN A 90 -7.53 -5.17 -11.15
CA GLN A 90 -8.38 -5.58 -12.27
C GLN A 90 -8.45 -7.12 -12.34
N PRO A 91 -9.61 -7.72 -12.68
CA PRO A 91 -10.88 -7.08 -13.05
C PRO A 91 -11.83 -6.81 -11.86
N ASP A 92 -11.40 -7.06 -10.62
CA ASP A 92 -12.25 -6.97 -9.42
C ASP A 92 -12.77 -5.56 -9.16
N ASN A 93 -12.02 -4.51 -9.51
CA ASN A 93 -12.52 -3.13 -9.42
C ASN A 93 -13.75 -2.87 -10.31
N MET A 94 -13.78 -3.42 -11.52
CA MET A 94 -14.92 -3.24 -12.43
C MET A 94 -16.13 -4.00 -11.91
N ARG A 95 -15.90 -5.21 -11.38
CA ARG A 95 -16.97 -6.01 -10.75
C ARG A 95 -17.50 -5.35 -9.48
N TRP A 96 -16.64 -4.71 -8.69
CA TRP A 96 -17.02 -4.00 -7.48
C TRP A 96 -18.11 -2.95 -7.72
N HIS A 97 -18.05 -2.24 -8.85
CA HIS A 97 -19.09 -1.27 -9.25
C HIS A 97 -20.50 -1.88 -9.27
N VAL A 98 -20.61 -3.13 -9.75
CA VAL A 98 -21.88 -3.87 -9.82
C VAL A 98 -22.19 -4.55 -8.49
N GLN A 99 -21.22 -5.23 -7.89
CA GLN A 99 -21.40 -5.97 -6.62
C GLN A 99 -21.90 -5.07 -5.48
N LEU A 100 -21.38 -3.85 -5.39
CA LEU A 100 -21.85 -2.88 -4.40
C LEU A 100 -23.31 -2.51 -4.64
N ALA A 101 -23.69 -2.24 -5.90
CA ALA A 101 -25.07 -1.91 -6.25
C ALA A 101 -26.02 -3.09 -6.01
N GLU A 102 -25.58 -4.33 -6.26
CA GLU A 102 -26.33 -5.56 -5.99
C GLU A 102 -26.67 -5.70 -4.50
N VAL A 103 -25.69 -5.55 -3.62
CA VAL A 103 -25.93 -5.67 -2.17
C VAL A 103 -26.83 -4.56 -1.66
N ILE A 104 -26.68 -3.32 -2.15
CA ILE A 104 -27.56 -2.19 -1.78
C ILE A 104 -29.00 -2.45 -2.25
N ALA A 105 -29.19 -2.80 -3.52
CA ALA A 105 -30.51 -3.08 -4.09
C ALA A 105 -31.20 -4.26 -3.41
N SER A 106 -30.45 -5.30 -3.02
CA SER A 106 -31.00 -6.48 -2.34
C SER A 106 -31.69 -6.16 -1.00
N ARG A 107 -31.34 -5.02 -0.39
CA ARG A 107 -31.91 -4.56 0.88
C ARG A 107 -33.25 -3.86 0.71
N ASN A 108 -33.67 -3.54 -0.52
CA ASN A 108 -34.97 -2.93 -0.82
C ASN A 108 -35.26 -1.67 0.01
N GLY A 109 -34.24 -0.81 0.20
CA GLY A 109 -34.31 0.41 0.99
C GLY A 109 -34.28 0.22 2.51
N ASP A 110 -34.26 -1.01 3.03
CA ASP A 110 -34.18 -1.32 4.46
C ASP A 110 -32.72 -1.42 4.92
N ILE A 111 -32.05 -0.26 4.99
CA ILE A 111 -30.66 -0.13 5.43
C ILE A 111 -30.55 0.92 6.52
N ASP A 112 -30.15 0.50 7.71
CA ASP A 112 -29.62 1.40 8.74
C ASP A 112 -28.16 1.70 8.39
N TRP A 113 -27.94 2.86 7.77
CA TRP A 113 -26.61 3.29 7.34
C TRP A 113 -25.65 3.56 8.50
N GLN A 114 -26.15 3.91 9.68
CA GLN A 114 -25.31 4.13 10.85
C GLN A 114 -24.78 2.80 11.39
N GLN A 115 -25.67 1.81 11.60
CA GLN A 115 -25.25 0.47 12.00
C GLN A 115 -24.33 -0.17 10.94
N THR A 116 -24.63 0.05 9.66
CA THR A 116 -23.82 -0.45 8.55
C THR A 116 -22.42 0.16 8.57
N LEU A 117 -22.27 1.45 8.86
CA LEU A 117 -20.96 2.09 9.04
C LEU A 117 -20.15 1.40 10.16
N HIS A 118 -20.78 1.06 11.29
CA HIS A 118 -20.09 0.30 12.34
C HIS A 118 -19.67 -1.09 11.87
N ARG A 119 -20.48 -1.80 11.08
CA ARG A 119 -20.11 -3.10 10.49
C ARG A 119 -18.95 -2.99 9.50
N VAL A 120 -18.93 -1.94 8.67
CA VAL A 120 -17.81 -1.65 7.76
C VAL A 120 -16.52 -1.41 8.55
N HIS A 121 -16.58 -0.59 9.61
CA HIS A 121 -15.43 -0.38 10.49
C HIS A 121 -14.96 -1.67 11.15
N LEU A 122 -15.87 -2.56 11.60
CA LEU A 122 -15.49 -3.88 12.12
C LEU A 122 -14.77 -4.73 11.08
N GLY A 123 -15.26 -4.74 9.84
CA GLY A 123 -14.61 -5.44 8.73
C GLY A 123 -13.16 -4.97 8.56
N ILE A 124 -12.95 -3.65 8.47
CA ILE A 124 -11.62 -3.03 8.35
C ILE A 124 -10.73 -3.37 9.56
N LEU A 125 -11.27 -3.23 10.78
CA LEU A 125 -10.53 -3.46 12.01
C LEU A 125 -10.14 -4.94 12.19
N ARG A 126 -10.98 -5.88 11.74
CA ARG A 126 -10.64 -7.32 11.77
C ARG A 126 -9.45 -7.64 10.88
N LEU A 127 -9.32 -6.98 9.72
CA LEU A 127 -8.16 -7.13 8.85
C LEU A 127 -6.90 -6.56 9.50
N SER A 128 -6.97 -5.37 10.08
CA SER A 128 -5.80 -4.75 10.73
C SER A 128 -5.41 -5.42 12.05
N TYR A 129 -6.37 -6.05 12.75
CA TYR A 129 -6.16 -6.75 14.02
C TYR A 129 -5.12 -7.86 13.91
N VAL A 130 -5.11 -8.60 12.80
CA VAL A 130 -4.16 -9.70 12.55
C VAL A 130 -2.71 -9.23 12.62
N THR A 131 -2.46 -7.97 12.27
CA THR A 131 -1.14 -7.34 12.26
C THR A 131 -0.95 -6.29 13.36
N ALA A 132 -1.88 -6.17 14.32
CA ALA A 132 -1.89 -5.06 15.26
C ALA A 132 -0.72 -5.07 16.27
N GLY A 133 -0.04 -6.20 16.46
CA GLY A 133 1.13 -6.31 17.34
C GLY A 133 0.84 -5.78 18.75
N SER A 134 1.64 -4.82 19.22
CA SER A 134 1.47 -4.20 20.55
C SER A 134 0.19 -3.37 20.69
N ALA A 135 -0.48 -3.01 19.58
CA ALA A 135 -1.74 -2.27 19.60
C ALA A 135 -2.99 -3.16 19.67
N ALA A 136 -2.83 -4.50 19.72
CA ALA A 136 -3.94 -5.44 19.65
C ALA A 136 -5.05 -5.18 20.66
N GLU A 137 -4.73 -4.88 21.92
CA GLU A 137 -5.74 -4.59 22.95
C GLU A 137 -6.52 -3.29 22.67
N ALA A 138 -5.85 -2.27 22.14
CA ALA A 138 -6.51 -1.02 21.76
C ALA A 138 -7.45 -1.24 20.56
N VAL A 139 -6.99 -1.97 19.54
CA VAL A 139 -7.81 -2.33 18.37
C VAL A 139 -9.02 -3.16 18.79
N LYS A 140 -8.83 -4.15 19.67
CA LYS A 140 -9.91 -4.97 20.21
C LYS A 140 -10.94 -4.14 20.97
N THR A 141 -10.50 -3.21 21.81
CA THR A 141 -11.41 -2.31 22.54
C THR A 141 -12.28 -1.50 21.58
N VAL A 142 -11.70 -0.97 20.49
CA VAL A 142 -12.46 -0.23 19.47
C VAL A 142 -13.42 -1.16 18.72
N MET A 143 -12.98 -2.38 18.37
CA MET A 143 -13.85 -3.39 17.75
C MET A 143 -15.07 -3.71 18.63
N ASP A 144 -14.88 -3.95 19.92
CA ASP A 144 -15.98 -4.28 20.84
C ASP A 144 -17.04 -3.16 20.88
N LEU A 145 -16.61 -1.88 20.80
CA LEU A 145 -17.55 -0.75 20.71
C LEU A 145 -18.32 -0.74 19.39
N HIS A 146 -17.64 -0.97 18.25
CA HIS A 146 -18.32 -1.05 16.96
C HIS A 146 -19.26 -2.25 16.87
N GLU A 147 -18.92 -3.38 17.47
CA GLU A 147 -19.77 -4.59 17.47
C GLU A 147 -21.08 -4.34 18.23
N ARG A 148 -20.98 -3.75 19.42
CA ARG A 148 -22.15 -3.35 20.20
C ARG A 148 -23.00 -2.30 19.49
N ALA A 149 -22.38 -1.26 18.93
CA ALA A 149 -23.09 -0.22 18.17
C ALA A 149 -23.75 -0.77 16.89
N ALA A 150 -23.10 -1.70 16.20
CA ALA A 150 -23.67 -2.41 15.05
C ALA A 150 -24.85 -3.32 15.44
N GLY A 151 -24.92 -3.76 16.70
CA GLY A 151 -26.05 -4.46 17.29
C GLY A 151 -27.20 -3.56 17.77
N GLY A 152 -27.09 -2.24 17.59
CA GLY A 152 -28.09 -1.26 18.00
C GLY A 152 -27.92 -0.73 19.43
N GLU A 153 -26.82 -1.06 20.11
CA GLU A 153 -26.54 -0.50 21.44
C GLU A 153 -26.12 0.98 21.35
N ALA A 154 -26.77 1.84 22.14
CA ALA A 154 -26.37 3.22 22.28
C ALA A 154 -25.11 3.33 23.15
N ILE A 155 -23.96 3.53 22.51
CA ILE A 155 -22.67 3.69 23.19
C ILE A 155 -22.48 5.15 23.62
N GLU A 156 -22.20 5.36 24.91
CA GLU A 156 -21.91 6.69 25.44
C GLU A 156 -20.65 7.30 24.80
N GLU A 157 -20.67 8.60 24.53
CA GLU A 157 -19.54 9.36 23.95
C GLU A 157 -18.25 9.14 24.74
N LYS A 158 -18.35 9.06 26.08
CA LYS A 158 -17.20 8.80 26.96
C LYS A 158 -16.47 7.49 26.63
N ALA A 159 -17.20 6.44 26.23
CA ALA A 159 -16.59 5.17 25.85
C ALA A 159 -15.80 5.30 24.54
N TRP A 160 -16.36 6.02 23.56
CA TRP A 160 -15.67 6.33 22.31
C TRP A 160 -14.42 7.18 22.55
N SER A 161 -14.52 8.23 23.37
CA SER A 161 -13.37 9.07 23.71
C SER A 161 -12.27 8.28 24.44
N ALA A 162 -12.64 7.39 25.36
CA ALA A 162 -11.67 6.57 26.07
C ALA A 162 -10.94 5.60 25.13
N ALA A 163 -11.67 4.95 24.22
CA ALA A 163 -11.08 4.05 23.22
C ALA A 163 -10.18 4.82 22.24
N TRP A 164 -10.60 6.01 21.81
CA TRP A 164 -9.78 6.90 20.97
C TRP A 164 -8.45 7.24 21.65
N SER A 165 -8.49 7.75 22.88
CA SER A 165 -7.28 8.13 23.62
C SER A 165 -6.34 6.95 23.85
N ALA A 166 -6.88 5.76 24.10
CA ALA A 166 -6.09 4.55 24.26
C ALA A 166 -5.41 4.12 22.94
N ALA A 167 -6.14 4.17 21.82
CA ALA A 167 -5.61 3.87 20.49
C ALA A 167 -4.53 4.88 20.08
N GLU A 168 -4.75 6.17 20.30
CA GLU A 168 -3.78 7.24 20.03
C GLU A 168 -2.50 7.05 20.85
N SER A 169 -2.62 6.78 22.15
CA SER A 169 -1.47 6.51 23.03
C SER A 169 -0.68 5.28 22.61
N ALA A 170 -1.37 4.22 22.16
CA ALA A 170 -0.74 3.01 21.65
C ALA A 170 0.01 3.27 20.34
N ALA A 171 -0.60 4.02 19.41
CA ALA A 171 0.02 4.41 18.16
C ALA A 171 1.28 5.28 18.37
N GLU A 172 1.20 6.28 19.26
CA GLU A 172 2.34 7.14 19.57
C GLU A 172 3.50 6.35 20.21
N SER A 173 3.17 5.43 21.12
CA SER A 173 4.16 4.56 21.76
C SER A 173 4.83 3.63 20.76
N ALA A 174 4.06 3.00 19.86
CA ALA A 174 4.58 2.14 18.82
C ALA A 174 5.49 2.92 17.85
N ALA A 175 5.07 4.11 17.42
CA ALA A 175 5.86 4.98 16.55
C ALA A 175 7.20 5.37 17.20
N ARG A 176 7.18 5.74 18.48
CA ARG A 176 8.38 6.10 19.24
C ARG A 176 9.33 4.91 19.38
N SER A 177 8.82 3.73 19.73
CA SER A 177 9.62 2.51 19.84
C SER A 177 10.23 2.07 18.50
N ALA A 178 9.48 2.20 17.40
CA ALA A 178 9.98 1.92 16.06
C ALA A 178 11.10 2.89 15.67
N ALA A 179 10.91 4.19 15.89
CA ALA A 179 11.92 5.22 15.61
C ALA A 179 13.21 4.97 16.42
N GLU A 180 13.09 4.65 17.71
CA GLU A 180 14.24 4.37 18.57
C GLU A 180 14.98 3.10 18.13
N SER A 181 14.25 2.05 17.77
CA SER A 181 14.83 0.78 17.30
C SER A 181 15.55 0.95 15.96
N ALA A 182 14.97 1.72 15.04
CA ALA A 182 15.59 2.07 13.76
C ALA A 182 16.89 2.89 13.97
N ALA A 183 16.85 3.89 14.85
CA ALA A 183 18.02 4.70 15.19
C ALA A 183 19.15 3.84 15.79
N ARG A 184 18.83 2.94 16.73
CA ARG A 184 19.80 2.00 17.32
C ARG A 184 20.38 1.04 16.28
N SER A 185 19.55 0.50 15.40
CA SER A 185 19.99 -0.44 14.35
C SER A 185 20.90 0.23 13.32
N ALA A 186 20.57 1.47 12.92
CA ALA A 186 21.40 2.27 12.02
C ALA A 186 22.75 2.62 12.66
N ALA A 187 22.74 3.05 13.93
CA ALA A 187 23.97 3.34 14.67
C ALA A 187 24.87 2.10 14.79
N TRP A 188 24.29 0.94 15.11
CA TRP A 188 25.03 -0.32 15.18
C TRP A 188 25.64 -0.72 13.83
N SER A 189 24.82 -0.69 12.77
CA SER A 189 25.27 -1.04 11.40
C SER A 189 26.40 -0.14 10.90
N ALA A 190 26.31 1.17 11.20
CA ALA A 190 27.35 2.14 10.86
C ALA A 190 28.65 1.88 11.64
N ALA A 191 28.56 1.63 12.95
CA ALA A 191 29.71 1.31 13.79
C ALA A 191 30.40 0.02 13.34
N GLU A 192 29.62 -1.03 13.04
CA GLU A 192 30.15 -2.31 12.57
C GLU A 192 30.82 -2.17 11.20
N SER A 193 30.21 -1.43 10.27
CA SER A 193 30.78 -1.17 8.95
C SER A 193 32.08 -0.38 9.03
N ALA A 194 32.14 0.65 9.90
CA ALA A 194 33.35 1.43 10.13
C ALA A 194 34.47 0.57 10.73
N ALA A 195 34.15 -0.27 11.72
CA ALA A 195 35.12 -1.19 12.34
C ALA A 195 35.68 -2.21 11.35
N ARG A 196 34.82 -2.82 10.52
CA ARG A 196 35.24 -3.76 9.45
C ARG A 196 36.13 -3.07 8.41
N SER A 197 35.77 -1.86 7.98
CA SER A 197 36.58 -1.09 7.03
C SER A 197 37.95 -0.74 7.59
N ALA A 198 38.02 -0.22 8.83
CA ALA A 198 39.28 0.11 9.48
C ALA A 198 40.19 -1.11 9.67
N ALA A 199 39.63 -2.25 10.09
CA ALA A 199 40.37 -3.50 10.23
C ALA A 199 40.94 -4.00 8.89
N ARG A 200 40.15 -3.90 7.81
CA ARG A 200 40.60 -4.29 6.46
C ARG A 200 41.72 -3.38 5.96
N SER A 201 41.57 -2.06 6.08
CA SER A 201 42.60 -1.10 5.67
C SER A 201 43.90 -1.30 6.46
N ALA A 202 43.83 -1.55 7.76
CA ALA A 202 45.02 -1.81 8.58
C ALA A 202 45.73 -3.11 8.17
N ALA A 203 44.97 -4.17 7.87
CA ALA A 203 45.53 -5.44 7.39
C ALA A 203 46.19 -5.29 6.00
N GLU A 204 45.56 -4.55 5.08
CA GLU A 204 46.13 -4.24 3.76
C GLU A 204 47.40 -3.40 3.87
N SER A 205 47.41 -2.33 4.66
CA SER A 205 48.61 -1.50 4.87
C SER A 205 49.76 -2.29 5.51
N ALA A 206 49.46 -3.20 6.44
CA ALA A 206 50.47 -4.07 7.04
C ALA A 206 51.03 -5.08 6.03
N ALA A 207 50.17 -5.67 5.19
CA ALA A 207 50.58 -6.59 4.13
C ALA A 207 51.42 -5.89 3.05
N GLU A 208 51.02 -4.68 2.61
CA GLU A 208 51.79 -3.85 1.68
C GLU A 208 53.15 -3.49 2.26
N SER A 209 53.20 -3.03 3.52
CA SER A 209 54.45 -2.65 4.17
C SER A 209 55.41 -3.84 4.29
N ALA A 210 54.89 -5.02 4.68
CA ALA A 210 55.67 -6.25 4.76
C ALA A 210 56.18 -6.72 3.39
N ALA A 211 55.34 -6.63 2.35
CA ALA A 211 55.73 -6.93 0.98
C ALA A 211 56.78 -5.94 0.45
N TRP A 212 56.64 -4.65 0.75
CA TRP A 212 57.61 -3.61 0.40
C TRP A 212 58.94 -3.83 1.10
N SER A 213 58.94 -4.10 2.42
CA SER A 213 60.16 -4.40 3.16
C SER A 213 60.85 -5.67 2.63
N ALA A 214 60.09 -6.73 2.35
CA ALA A 214 60.64 -7.96 1.78
C ALA A 214 61.21 -7.74 0.37
N ALA A 215 60.52 -6.97 -0.48
CA ALA A 215 60.99 -6.62 -1.81
C ALA A 215 62.20 -5.68 -1.77
N TRP A 216 62.26 -4.74 -0.83
CA TRP A 216 63.38 -3.82 -0.66
C TRP A 216 64.61 -4.56 -0.10
N SER A 217 64.45 -5.46 0.88
CA SER A 217 65.53 -6.33 1.35
C SER A 217 65.99 -7.31 0.28
N ALA A 218 65.09 -7.83 -0.56
CA ALA A 218 65.44 -8.66 -1.70
C ALA A 218 66.13 -7.84 -2.82
N ALA A 219 65.74 -6.58 -3.03
CA ALA A 219 66.34 -5.67 -4.00
C ALA A 219 67.70 -5.12 -3.54
N ASP A 220 67.88 -4.87 -2.24
CA ASP A 220 69.17 -4.52 -1.62
C ASP A 220 70.14 -5.71 -1.72
N SER A 221 69.62 -6.94 -1.57
CA SER A 221 70.38 -8.17 -1.82
C SER A 221 70.59 -8.48 -3.31
N ALA A 222 69.74 -7.96 -4.21
CA ALA A 222 69.82 -8.16 -5.66
C ALA A 222 70.41 -6.95 -6.42
N ALA A 223 70.89 -5.93 -5.71
CA ALA A 223 71.75 -4.87 -6.23
C ALA A 223 73.17 -5.37 -6.59
N GLU A 224 73.30 -6.68 -6.80
CA GLU A 224 74.37 -7.33 -7.54
C GLU A 224 73.80 -8.35 -8.56
N SER A 225 72.72 -8.04 -9.30
CA SER A 225 72.54 -8.42 -10.72
C SER A 225 71.18 -8.02 -11.34
N ALA A 226 71.29 -7.20 -12.39
CA ALA A 226 70.47 -7.12 -13.60
C ALA A 226 68.94 -6.91 -13.49
N ALA A 227 68.55 -5.67 -13.80
CA ALA A 227 67.18 -5.26 -14.08
C ALA A 227 66.63 -5.80 -15.41
N GLU A 228 65.30 -5.70 -15.55
CA GLU A 228 64.52 -5.70 -16.79
C GLU A 228 63.71 -6.97 -17.14
N SER A 229 62.88 -7.47 -16.22
CA SER A 229 61.68 -8.28 -16.59
C SER A 229 60.51 -8.22 -15.59
N ALA A 230 60.71 -7.72 -14.36
CA ALA A 230 59.67 -7.74 -13.33
C ALA A 230 58.58 -6.64 -13.46
N ALA A 231 58.88 -5.50 -14.08
CA ALA A 231 57.99 -4.33 -14.08
C ALA A 231 56.74 -4.45 -14.99
N ARG A 232 56.80 -5.22 -16.09
CA ARG A 232 55.70 -5.30 -17.07
C ARG A 232 54.65 -6.37 -16.74
N SER A 233 55.03 -7.44 -16.04
CA SER A 233 54.09 -8.52 -15.66
C SER A 233 53.26 -8.14 -14.42
N ALA A 234 53.85 -7.42 -13.46
CA ALA A 234 53.14 -6.99 -12.25
C ALA A 234 52.04 -5.95 -12.52
N ALA A 235 52.32 -4.95 -13.36
CA ALA A 235 51.34 -3.91 -13.71
C ALA A 235 50.15 -4.48 -14.50
N ARG A 236 50.39 -5.45 -15.39
CA ARG A 236 49.36 -6.04 -16.24
C ARG A 236 48.45 -7.00 -15.48
N SER A 237 49.00 -7.80 -14.56
CA SER A 237 48.22 -8.69 -13.70
C SER A 237 47.42 -7.94 -12.63
N ALA A 238 47.96 -6.86 -12.07
CA ALA A 238 47.25 -6.01 -11.11
C ALA A 238 46.08 -5.26 -11.78
N ALA A 239 46.29 -4.68 -12.96
CA ALA A 239 45.23 -4.01 -13.71
C ALA A 239 44.11 -4.99 -14.13
N TRP A 240 44.46 -6.20 -14.59
CA TRP A 240 43.48 -7.21 -14.97
C TRP A 240 42.68 -7.74 -13.78
N SER A 241 43.35 -8.01 -12.65
CA SER A 241 42.68 -8.53 -11.45
C SER A 241 41.77 -7.49 -10.80
N ALA A 242 42.19 -6.21 -10.78
CA ALA A 242 41.37 -5.11 -10.29
C ALA A 242 40.15 -4.85 -11.19
N ALA A 243 40.35 -4.81 -12.51
CA ALA A 243 39.26 -4.62 -13.47
C ALA A 243 38.24 -5.77 -13.41
N TRP A 244 38.72 -7.02 -13.32
CA TRP A 244 37.86 -8.19 -13.21
C TRP A 244 37.07 -8.23 -11.89
N SER A 245 37.74 -7.96 -10.76
CA SER A 245 37.09 -7.97 -9.44
C SER A 245 36.07 -6.84 -9.29
N ALA A 246 36.37 -5.65 -9.83
CA ALA A 246 35.45 -4.51 -9.82
C ALA A 246 34.23 -4.76 -10.72
N ALA A 247 34.44 -5.28 -11.93
CA ALA A 247 33.36 -5.60 -12.87
C ALA A 247 32.45 -6.71 -12.31
N TRP A 248 33.04 -7.76 -11.72
CA TRP A 248 32.28 -8.85 -11.13
C TRP A 248 31.45 -8.39 -9.91
N SER A 249 32.06 -7.67 -8.97
CA SER A 249 31.38 -7.20 -7.76
C SER A 249 30.26 -6.19 -8.07
N ALA A 250 30.46 -5.33 -9.07
CA ALA A 250 29.44 -4.37 -9.51
C ALA A 250 28.27 -5.07 -10.20
N ALA A 251 28.55 -6.04 -11.09
CA ALA A 251 27.51 -6.81 -11.77
C ALA A 251 26.67 -7.66 -10.81
N GLU A 252 27.32 -8.32 -9.85
CA GLU A 252 26.66 -9.15 -8.83
C GLU A 252 25.79 -8.30 -7.89
N SER A 253 26.33 -7.18 -7.39
CA SER A 253 25.58 -6.28 -6.48
C SER A 253 24.38 -5.64 -7.18
N ALA A 254 24.53 -5.22 -8.44
CA ALA A 254 23.43 -4.65 -9.23
C ALA A 254 22.34 -5.69 -9.51
N ALA A 255 22.72 -6.92 -9.90
CA ALA A 255 21.77 -8.00 -10.16
C ALA A 255 21.00 -8.39 -8.90
N TRP A 256 21.68 -8.50 -7.75
CA TRP A 256 21.05 -8.85 -6.48
C TRP A 256 20.12 -7.76 -5.97
N SER A 257 20.52 -6.49 -6.07
CA SER A 257 19.69 -5.35 -5.67
C SER A 257 18.44 -5.23 -6.54
N ALA A 258 18.58 -5.37 -7.87
CA ALA A 258 17.45 -5.32 -8.79
C ALA A 258 16.46 -6.48 -8.55
N ALA A 259 16.97 -7.70 -8.34
CA ALA A 259 16.13 -8.87 -8.04
C ALA A 259 15.41 -8.71 -6.71
N TRP A 260 16.10 -8.21 -5.67
CA TRP A 260 15.51 -7.95 -4.36
C TRP A 260 14.41 -6.89 -4.44
N SER A 261 14.68 -5.72 -5.03
CA SER A 261 13.68 -4.65 -5.17
C SER A 261 12.47 -5.08 -6.01
N ALA A 262 12.67 -5.89 -7.05
CA ALA A 262 11.58 -6.44 -7.84
C ALA A 262 10.73 -7.44 -7.03
N ALA A 263 11.36 -8.34 -6.28
CA ALA A 263 10.68 -9.30 -5.43
C ALA A 263 9.91 -8.61 -4.28
N GLU A 264 10.52 -7.62 -3.65
CA GLU A 264 9.90 -6.80 -2.60
C GLU A 264 8.70 -6.01 -3.15
N SER A 265 8.85 -5.37 -4.30
CA SER A 265 7.75 -4.64 -4.95
C SER A 265 6.60 -5.59 -5.33
N ALA A 266 6.91 -6.77 -5.88
CA ALA A 266 5.91 -7.78 -6.21
C ALA A 266 5.19 -8.30 -4.96
N ALA A 267 5.91 -8.54 -3.86
CA ALA A 267 5.33 -8.96 -2.60
C ALA A 267 4.41 -7.88 -2.01
N TRP A 268 4.82 -6.61 -2.05
CA TRP A 268 4.00 -5.47 -1.64
C TRP A 268 2.72 -5.34 -2.49
N SER A 269 2.83 -5.42 -3.82
CA SER A 269 1.66 -5.38 -4.70
C SER A 269 0.70 -6.56 -4.47
N ALA A 270 1.23 -7.75 -4.22
CA ALA A 270 0.42 -8.93 -3.91
C ALA A 270 -0.30 -8.79 -2.57
N ALA A 271 0.41 -8.36 -1.51
CA ALA A 271 -0.17 -8.12 -0.19
C ALA A 271 -1.24 -7.01 -0.23
N TRP A 272 -0.97 -5.93 -0.97
CA TRP A 272 -1.91 -4.84 -1.17
C TRP A 272 -3.17 -5.31 -1.90
N SER A 273 -3.02 -6.08 -2.98
CA SER A 273 -4.15 -6.63 -3.73
C SER A 273 -5.00 -7.56 -2.86
N ALA A 274 -4.37 -8.44 -2.08
CA ALA A 274 -5.07 -9.32 -1.16
C ALA A 274 -5.87 -8.54 -0.10
N ALA A 275 -5.26 -7.51 0.51
CA ALA A 275 -5.93 -6.68 1.50
C ALA A 275 -7.16 -5.96 0.93
N TYR A 276 -7.11 -5.49 -0.32
CA TYR A 276 -8.27 -4.88 -0.98
C TYR A 276 -9.38 -5.88 -1.29
N LEU A 277 -9.04 -7.13 -1.65
CA LEU A 277 -10.02 -8.19 -1.85
C LEU A 277 -10.73 -8.58 -0.55
N ASP A 278 -9.96 -8.73 0.54
CA ASP A 278 -10.53 -9.01 1.85
C ASP A 278 -11.42 -7.85 2.34
N LEU A 279 -10.99 -6.61 2.09
CA LEU A 279 -11.76 -5.41 2.42
C LEU A 279 -13.07 -5.34 1.62
N ARG A 280 -13.02 -5.65 0.32
CA ARG A 280 -14.22 -5.74 -0.53
C ARG A 280 -15.22 -6.72 0.07
N ASP A 281 -14.77 -7.92 0.39
CA ASP A 281 -15.65 -8.98 0.89
C ASP A 281 -16.26 -8.59 2.24
N ALA A 282 -15.46 -7.96 3.12
CA ALA A 282 -15.93 -7.44 4.41
C ALA A 282 -16.98 -6.32 4.26
N ILE A 283 -16.81 -5.41 3.29
CA ILE A 283 -17.78 -4.33 3.04
C ILE A 283 -19.09 -4.90 2.47
N LEU A 284 -19.01 -5.81 1.50
CA LEU A 284 -20.20 -6.44 0.91
C LEU A 284 -21.00 -7.22 1.96
N ASP A 285 -20.33 -7.95 2.85
CA ASP A 285 -20.96 -8.65 3.98
C ASP A 285 -21.63 -7.68 4.97
N ALA A 286 -20.94 -6.59 5.32
CA ALA A 286 -21.45 -5.56 6.23
C ALA A 286 -22.76 -4.92 5.71
N ILE A 287 -22.85 -4.65 4.41
CA ILE A 287 -24.05 -4.07 3.77
C ILE A 287 -25.15 -5.12 3.59
N SER A 288 -24.80 -6.39 3.36
CA SER A 288 -25.78 -7.47 3.18
C SER A 288 -26.45 -7.88 4.50
N THR A 289 -25.79 -7.68 5.63
CA THR A 289 -26.26 -8.09 6.96
C THR A 289 -27.50 -7.34 7.41
N LYS A 290 -28.65 -8.04 7.51
CA LYS A 290 -29.90 -7.48 8.06
C LYS A 290 -29.73 -7.09 9.53
N ALA A 291 -30.43 -6.03 9.95
CA ALA A 291 -30.54 -5.72 11.36
C ALA A 291 -31.18 -6.92 12.08
N MET A 292 -30.62 -7.33 13.23
CA MET A 292 -31.29 -8.31 14.07
C MET A 292 -32.57 -7.65 14.62
N ALA A 293 -33.70 -8.32 14.40
CA ALA A 293 -35.02 -7.87 14.86
C ALA A 293 -35.14 -7.90 16.40
#